data_AF-A0A1V6LRA1-F1
#
_entry.id   AF-A0A1V6LRA1-F1
#
_cell.length_a   1.000
_cell.length_b   1.000
_cell.length_c   1.000
_cell.angle_alpha   90.00
_cell.angle_beta   90.00
_cell.angle_gamma   90.00
#
_symmetry.space_group_name_H-M   'P 1'
#
loop_
_entity.id
_entity.type
_entity.pdbx_description
1 polymer ?
#
loop_
_entity_poly.entity_id
_entity_poly.type
_entity_poly.pdbx_seq_one_letter_code
_entity_poly.pdbx_strand_id
1 'polypeptide(L)'
;MGMKIIWDSSELKLDDYSRLNIEYALNLEVTLILIKNAEHFLDYKSLITLQIKNGHVLIDTETPQPIAKKLKNNLIQLQDSVSKLIQKDLVAWPSQLYAEAIVINS
;
A
#
# COMPACT_ATOMS: atom_id res chain seq x y z
N MET A 1 -8.78 13.50 8.84
CA MET A 1 -7.43 13.81 8.32
C MET A 1 -6.72 12.49 8.05
N GLY A 2 -6.18 12.28 6.84
CA GLY A 2 -5.62 11.01 6.41
C GLY A 2 -4.13 10.88 6.71
N MET A 3 -3.62 9.64 6.75
CA MET A 3 -2.17 9.39 6.78
C MET A 3 -1.54 9.67 5.42
N LYS A 4 -0.23 9.89 5.38
CA LYS A 4 0.52 10.12 4.13
C LYS A 4 1.17 8.83 3.65
N ILE A 5 1.13 8.59 2.34
CA ILE A 5 1.86 7.49 1.68
C ILE A 5 2.77 8.10 0.62
N ILE A 6 4.05 7.76 0.67
CA ILE A 6 5.07 8.21 -0.28
C ILE A 6 5.46 7.00 -1.14
N TRP A 7 5.35 7.16 -2.46
CA TRP A 7 5.77 6.13 -3.42
C TRP A 7 7.20 6.43 -3.90
N ASP A 8 8.13 5.51 -3.69
CA ASP A 8 9.42 5.50 -4.39
C ASP A 8 9.17 4.88 -5.77
N SER A 9 8.84 5.74 -6.74
CA SER A 9 8.26 5.40 -8.04
C SER A 9 9.23 4.79 -9.04
N SER A 10 10.43 4.40 -8.60
CA SER A 10 11.53 4.02 -9.49
C SER A 10 11.42 2.60 -10.05
N GLU A 11 10.64 1.69 -9.44
CA GLU A 11 10.70 0.26 -9.82
C GLU A 11 9.36 -0.44 -10.09
N LEU A 12 8.22 0.04 -9.56
CA LEU A 12 6.92 -0.59 -9.76
C LEU A 12 6.04 0.18 -10.77
N LYS A 13 5.84 -0.40 -11.96
CA LYS A 13 4.86 0.07 -12.96
C LYS A 13 3.44 -0.37 -12.59
N LEU A 14 2.91 0.21 -11.52
CA LEU A 14 1.49 0.09 -11.15
C LEU A 14 0.69 1.23 -11.77
N ASP A 15 -0.50 0.94 -12.28
CA ASP A 15 -1.44 1.98 -12.70
C ASP A 15 -2.02 2.75 -11.49
N ASP A 16 -2.69 3.87 -11.77
CA ASP A 16 -3.23 4.74 -10.73
C ASP A 16 -4.30 4.05 -9.88
N TYR A 17 -5.06 3.11 -10.45
CA TYR A 17 -6.09 2.37 -9.73
C TYR A 17 -5.48 1.38 -8.73
N SER A 18 -4.46 0.66 -9.15
CA SER A 18 -3.67 -0.26 -8.32
C SER A 18 -3.01 0.48 -7.16
N ARG A 19 -2.44 1.66 -7.44
CA ARG A 19 -1.88 2.55 -6.41
C ARG A 19 -2.95 2.97 -5.41
N LEU A 20 -4.10 3.45 -5.88
CA LEU A 20 -5.21 3.86 -5.01
C LEU A 20 -5.71 2.70 -4.13
N ASN A 21 -5.82 1.49 -4.68
CA ASN A 21 -6.24 0.30 -3.91
C ASN A 21 -5.23 -0.04 -2.81
N ILE A 22 -3.94 0.03 -3.11
CA ILE A 22 -2.88 -0.19 -2.13
C ILE A 22 -2.92 0.88 -1.04
N GLU A 23 -3.09 2.15 -1.41
CA GLU A 23 -3.22 3.24 -0.45
C GLU A 23 -4.42 3.04 0.48
N TYR A 24 -5.57 2.67 -0.09
CA TYR A 24 -6.77 2.38 0.67
C TYR A 24 -6.58 1.20 1.64
N ALA A 25 -6.00 0.10 1.16
CA ALA A 25 -5.77 -1.09 1.98
C ALA A 25 -4.81 -0.80 3.15
N LEU A 26 -3.71 -0.09 2.89
CA LEU A 26 -2.78 0.34 3.93
C LEU A 26 -3.46 1.27 4.95
N ASN A 27 -4.29 2.19 4.48
CA ASN A 27 -5.00 3.13 5.34
C ASN A 27 -5.98 2.39 6.28
N LEU A 28 -6.67 1.37 5.77
CA LEU A 28 -7.54 0.50 6.55
C LEU A 28 -6.76 -0.34 7.55
N GLU A 29 -5.69 -1.00 7.11
CA GLU A 29 -4.89 -1.88 7.97
C GLU A 29 -4.24 -1.11 9.12
N VAL A 30 -3.70 0.09 8.85
CA VAL A 30 -3.21 0.99 9.89
C VAL A 30 -4.32 1.36 10.88
N THR A 31 -5.53 1.69 10.41
CA THR A 31 -6.66 1.95 11.31
C THR A 31 -6.97 0.75 12.20
N LEU A 32 -7.01 -0.46 11.64
CA LEU A 32 -7.28 -1.68 12.40
C LEU A 32 -6.19 -1.95 13.45
N ILE A 33 -4.93 -1.75 13.10
CA ILE A 33 -3.80 -1.89 14.03
C ILE A 33 -3.94 -0.90 15.19
N LEU A 34 -4.28 0.36 14.91
CA LEU A 34 -4.46 1.38 15.92
C LEU A 34 -5.64 1.05 16.84
N ILE A 35 -6.83 0.75 16.30
CA ILE A 35 -7.99 0.33 17.09
C ILE A 35 -7.64 -0.82 18.04
N LYS A 36 -6.97 -1.87 17.53
CA LYS A 36 -6.67 -3.08 18.31
C LYS A 36 -5.61 -2.86 19.40
N ASN A 37 -4.62 -2.02 19.16
CA ASN A 37 -3.39 -2.01 19.98
C ASN A 37 -3.07 -0.67 20.65
N ALA A 38 -3.70 0.40 20.19
CA ALA A 38 -3.49 1.76 20.68
C ALA A 38 -4.55 2.73 20.13
N GLU A 39 -5.82 2.50 20.46
CA GLU A 39 -6.95 3.27 19.91
C GLU A 39 -6.79 4.78 20.10
N HIS A 40 -6.21 5.19 21.23
CA HIS A 40 -5.88 6.59 21.54
C HIS A 40 -4.92 7.25 20.54
N PHE A 41 -4.24 6.48 19.66
CA PHE A 41 -3.42 7.02 18.58
C PHE A 41 -4.20 7.29 17.28
N LEU A 42 -5.49 6.98 17.20
CA LEU A 42 -6.31 7.27 16.02
C LEU A 42 -6.37 8.78 15.71
N ASP A 43 -6.46 9.62 16.73
CA ASP A 43 -6.47 11.08 16.58
C ASP A 43 -5.17 11.62 15.96
N TYR A 44 -4.09 10.84 16.08
CA TYR A 44 -2.77 11.15 15.57
C TYR A 44 -2.44 10.43 14.27
N LYS A 45 -3.42 9.76 13.65
CA LYS A 45 -3.21 9.01 12.40
C LYS A 45 -2.65 9.88 11.27
N SER A 46 -2.99 11.16 11.25
CA SER A 46 -2.45 12.12 10.27
C SER A 46 -0.94 12.36 10.40
N LEU A 47 -0.32 11.96 11.52
CA LEU A 47 1.12 12.03 11.74
C LEU A 47 1.86 10.78 11.21
N ILE A 48 1.14 9.79 10.70
CA ILE A 48 1.73 8.58 10.14
C ILE A 48 2.10 8.83 8.68
N THR A 49 3.37 8.58 8.37
CA THR A 49 3.88 8.55 7.01
C THR A 49 4.44 7.16 6.72
N LEU A 50 3.90 6.52 5.69
CA LEU A 50 4.45 5.28 5.14
C LEU A 50 5.17 5.54 3.83
N GLN A 51 6.22 4.78 3.56
CA GLN A 51 6.88 4.77 2.27
C GLN A 51 6.70 3.39 1.63
N ILE A 52 6.42 3.36 0.33
CA ILE A 52 6.38 2.14 -0.47
C ILE A 52 7.56 2.17 -1.40
N LYS A 53 8.50 1.23 -1.22
CA LYS A 53 9.70 1.09 -2.02
C LYS A 53 9.83 -0.34 -2.50
N ASN A 54 9.80 -0.55 -3.81
CA ASN A 54 9.95 -1.87 -4.45
C ASN A 54 8.93 -2.89 -3.91
N GLY A 55 7.73 -2.43 -3.59
CA GLY A 55 6.65 -3.26 -3.02
C GLY A 55 6.80 -3.51 -1.51
N HIS A 56 7.83 -2.96 -0.88
CA HIS A 56 8.02 -3.02 0.56
C HIS A 56 7.43 -1.80 1.25
N VAL A 57 6.77 -2.04 2.39
CA VAL A 57 6.25 -0.98 3.25
C VAL A 57 7.30 -0.63 4.29
N LEU A 58 7.62 0.66 4.37
CA LEU A 58 8.50 1.23 5.37
C LEU A 58 7.73 2.28 6.16
N ILE A 59 8.06 2.42 7.45
CA ILE A 59 7.53 3.48 8.29
C ILE A 59 8.54 4.62 8.28
N ASP A 60 8.10 5.80 7.88
CA ASP A 60 8.95 6.98 7.78
C ASP A 60 9.47 7.40 9.18
N THR A 61 10.69 7.95 9.21
CA THR A 61 11.31 8.52 10.41
C THR A 61 10.53 9.70 11.00
N GLU A 62 9.73 10.40 10.20
CA GLU A 62 8.84 11.47 10.63
C GLU A 62 7.64 10.95 11.45
N THR A 63 7.29 9.66 11.34
CA THR A 63 6.22 9.08 12.15
C THR A 63 6.65 9.08 13.62
N PRO A 64 5.94 9.79 14.52
CA PRO A 64 6.39 9.98 15.89
C PRO A 64 6.40 8.67 16.68
N GLN A 65 7.32 8.57 17.63
CA GLN A 65 7.21 7.58 18.70
C GLN A 65 6.08 7.99 19.66
N PRO A 66 5.30 7.05 20.21
CA PRO A 66 5.45 5.60 20.15
C PRO A 66 4.68 4.93 18.98
N ILE A 67 3.99 5.70 18.13
CA ILE A 67 3.16 5.20 17.03
C ILE A 67 3.99 4.34 16.07
N ALA A 68 5.16 4.85 15.67
CA ALA A 68 6.08 4.11 14.81
C ALA A 68 6.46 2.74 15.39
N LYS A 69 6.69 2.62 16.71
CA LYS A 69 6.97 1.33 17.36
C LYS A 69 5.80 0.36 17.27
N LYS A 70 4.56 0.84 17.44
CA LYS A 70 3.35 0.01 17.34
C LYS A 70 3.15 -0.51 15.92
N LEU A 71 3.37 0.32 14.91
CA LEU A 71 3.29 -0.09 13.52
C LEU A 71 4.41 -1.06 13.15
N LYS A 72 5.65 -0.85 13.63
CA LYS A 72 6.78 -1.76 13.40
C LYS A 72 6.48 -3.19 13.88
N ASN A 73 5.82 -3.33 15.02
CA ASN A 73 5.41 -4.65 15.54
C ASN A 73 4.38 -5.37 14.64
N ASN A 74 3.69 -4.63 13.76
CA ASN A 74 2.68 -5.14 12.83
C ASN A 74 3.10 -4.96 11.37
N LEU A 75 4.39 -4.70 11.09
CA LEU A 75 4.87 -4.40 9.75
C LEU A 75 4.64 -5.55 8.77
N ILE A 76 4.68 -6.79 9.25
CA ILE A 76 4.39 -7.98 8.46
C ILE A 76 2.96 -7.94 7.90
N GLN A 77 1.96 -7.50 8.69
CA GLN A 77 0.57 -7.39 8.24
C GLN A 77 0.40 -6.31 7.16
N LEU A 78 1.11 -5.18 7.33
CA LEU A 78 1.15 -4.11 6.33
C LEU A 78 1.81 -4.60 5.03
N GLN A 79 2.91 -5.34 5.15
CA GLN A 79 3.62 -5.93 4.02
C GLN A 79 2.77 -6.94 3.26
N ASP A 80 2.05 -7.81 3.97
CA ASP A 80 1.17 -8.82 3.37
C ASP A 80 0.03 -8.18 2.58
N SER A 81 -0.53 -7.08 3.09
CA SER A 81 -1.61 -6.35 2.42
C SER A 81 -1.15 -5.79 1.07
N VAL A 82 0.05 -5.22 1.00
CA VAL A 82 0.63 -4.71 -0.25
C VAL A 82 1.02 -5.82 -1.19
N SER A 83 1.71 -6.87 -0.70
CA SER A 83 2.14 -8.00 -1.52
C SER A 83 0.96 -8.70 -2.21
N LYS A 84 -0.16 -8.89 -1.51
CA LYS A 84 -1.37 -9.51 -2.08
C LYS A 84 -1.96 -8.70 -3.23
N LEU A 85 -1.99 -7.37 -3.09
CA LEU A 85 -2.55 -6.48 -4.11
C LEU A 85 -1.62 -6.36 -5.31
N ILE A 86 -0.31 -6.22 -5.09
CA ILE A 86 0.69 -6.23 -6.16
C ILE A 86 0.64 -7.55 -6.93
N GLN A 87 0.57 -8.70 -6.24
CA GLN A 87 0.44 -10.00 -6.93
C GLN A 87 -0.86 -10.08 -7.73
N LYS A 88 -1.97 -9.60 -7.19
CA LYS A 88 -3.25 -9.57 -7.91
C LYS A 88 -3.16 -8.73 -9.17
N ASP A 89 -2.52 -7.57 -9.13
CA ASP A 89 -2.40 -6.66 -10.27
C ASP A 89 -1.34 -7.14 -11.29
N LEU A 90 -0.26 -7.77 -10.84
CA LEU A 90 0.73 -8.43 -11.72
C LEU A 90 0.15 -9.68 -12.41
N VAL A 91 -0.74 -10.41 -11.74
CA VAL A 91 -1.47 -11.55 -12.34
C VAL A 91 -2.66 -11.06 -13.19
N ALA A 92 -3.15 -9.84 -12.94
CA ALA A 92 -4.23 -9.20 -13.71
C ALA A 92 -3.74 -8.33 -14.87
N TRP A 93 -2.44 -8.33 -15.21
CA TRP A 93 -2.00 -7.90 -16.53
C TRP A 93 -2.63 -8.84 -17.56
N PRO A 94 -3.63 -8.38 -18.31
CA PRO A 94 -4.42 -9.30 -19.08
C PRO A 94 -3.62 -9.68 -20.31
N SER A 95 -3.58 -10.98 -20.56
CA SER A 95 -3.34 -11.60 -21.86
C SER A 95 -4.36 -11.16 -22.93
N GLN A 96 -5.05 -10.02 -22.75
CA GLN A 96 -6.11 -9.49 -23.62
C GLN A 96 -5.60 -8.43 -24.60
N LEU A 97 -4.37 -7.91 -24.46
CA LEU A 97 -3.78 -7.04 -25.49
C LEU A 97 -3.26 -7.81 -26.72
N TYR A 98 -3.37 -9.14 -26.76
CA TYR A 98 -3.01 -9.96 -27.94
C TYR A 98 -4.22 -10.54 -28.70
N ALA A 99 -5.46 -10.36 -28.22
CA ALA A 99 -6.64 -10.91 -28.90
C ALA A 99 -7.24 -9.97 -29.97
N GLU A 100 -6.97 -8.66 -29.91
CA GLU A 100 -7.54 -7.70 -30.87
C GLU A 100 -6.59 -7.33 -32.03
N ALA A 101 -5.33 -7.80 -31.99
CA ALA A 101 -4.37 -7.56 -33.07
C ALA A 101 -4.39 -8.61 -34.20
N ILE A 102 -5.21 -9.66 -34.11
CA ILE A 102 -5.25 -10.76 -35.11
C ILE A 102 -6.49 -10.70 -36.02
N VAL A 103 -7.49 -9.85 -35.77
CA VAL A 103 -8.74 -9.80 -36.58
C VAL A 103 -8.80 -8.61 -37.55
N ILE A 104 -7.70 -7.90 -37.77
CA ILE A 104 -7.60 -6.87 -38.82
C ILE A 104 -6.45 -7.21 -39.74
N ASN A 105 -6.54 -8.36 -40.42
CA ASN A 105 -5.82 -8.72 -41.66
C ASN A 105 -6.28 -10.13 -42.11
N SER A 106 -7.58 -10.29 -42.34
CA SER A 106 -8.17 -11.48 -42.98
C SER A 106 -9.01 -11.03 -44.17
#